data_AF-M3FE41-F1
#
_entry.id   AF-M3FE41-F1
#
_cell.length_a   1.000
_cell.length_b   1.000
_cell.length_c   1.000
_cell.angle_alpha   90.00
_cell.angle_beta   90.00
_cell.angle_gamma   90.00
#
_symmetry.space_group_name_H-M   'P 1'
#
loop_
_entity.id
_entity.type
_entity.pdbx_description
1 polymer ?
#
loop_
_entity_poly.entity_id
_entity_poly.type
_entity_poly.pdbx_seq_one_letter_code
_entity_poly.pdbx_strand_id
1 'polypeptide(L)'
;MEAIVKQDILRQGIHFLKEAFDVTGKYKTKDYFIFSFDHIPFSELGEGTDVKAPEEIKVSNGHFSLLPTVISTRNNPNSPYKVKKSPDGNPSLYLGETFLGDVEFPPLPAWYRHRTKNGKLPGEIAPVIEWGYLIYLTVFRNCQYFGKEEECAYCDINHNYRQQKNAGRPYTGIKDIEDILEVLSWIDAEDQTAKVYTITGGSVITSLRKKMKSIFIWITRGQLNLNFREDGWVRSSLRLGK
;
A
#
# COMPACT_ATOMS: atom_id res chain seq x y z
N MET A 1 22.67 11.62 -0.22
CA MET A 1 22.06 12.21 -1.43
C MET A 1 20.64 11.68 -1.64
N GLU A 2 20.45 10.38 -1.45
CA GLU A 2 19.22 9.59 -1.45
C GLU A 2 18.02 10.32 -0.83
N ALA A 3 18.18 10.90 0.35
CA ALA A 3 17.10 11.64 1.02
C ALA A 3 16.60 12.84 0.20
N ILE A 4 17.49 13.59 -0.45
CA ILE A 4 17.14 14.75 -1.26
C ILE A 4 16.39 14.31 -2.52
N VAL A 5 16.96 13.33 -3.25
CA VAL A 5 16.36 12.77 -4.47
C VAL A 5 14.98 12.17 -4.18
N LYS A 6 14.88 11.35 -3.13
CA LYS A 6 13.61 10.74 -2.69
C LYS A 6 12.58 11.80 -2.33
N GLN A 7 12.93 12.83 -1.57
CA GLN A 7 11.99 13.88 -1.19
C GLN A 7 11.49 14.66 -2.39
N ASP A 8 12.37 14.99 -3.35
CA ASP A 8 11.94 15.73 -4.52
C ASP A 8 11.06 14.88 -5.46
N ILE A 9 11.36 13.59 -5.63
CA ILE A 9 10.49 12.65 -6.35
C ILE A 9 9.14 12.53 -5.65
N LEU A 10 9.08 12.42 -4.32
CA LEU A 10 7.81 12.38 -3.59
C LEU A 10 7.01 13.68 -3.73
N ARG A 11 7.67 14.82 -3.94
CA ARG A 11 6.99 16.11 -4.15
C ARG A 11 6.45 16.26 -5.57
N GLN A 12 7.18 15.77 -6.58
CA GLN A 12 6.86 15.98 -7.99
C GLN A 12 6.13 14.79 -8.63
N GLY A 13 6.17 13.61 -8.00
CA GLY A 13 5.67 12.37 -8.54
C GLY A 13 6.58 11.75 -9.60
N ILE A 14 6.10 10.69 -10.24
CA ILE A 14 6.80 9.92 -11.26
C ILE A 14 5.90 9.74 -12.48
N HIS A 15 6.46 9.97 -13.66
CA HIS A 15 5.84 9.59 -14.92
C HIS A 15 6.42 8.25 -15.38
N PHE A 16 5.61 7.19 -15.35
CA PHE A 16 5.96 5.92 -15.97
C PHE A 16 5.58 5.93 -17.44
N LEU A 17 6.55 5.75 -18.33
CA LEU A 17 6.26 5.48 -19.74
C LEU A 17 5.83 4.01 -19.89
N LYS A 18 4.97 3.72 -20.87
CA LYS A 18 4.39 2.39 -21.08
C LYS A 18 5.44 1.27 -21.14
N GLU A 19 6.56 1.52 -21.81
CA GLU A 19 7.65 0.55 -21.98
C GLU A 19 8.39 0.23 -20.67
N ALA A 20 8.28 1.07 -19.64
CA ALA A 20 8.85 0.79 -18.33
C ALA A 20 8.24 -0.45 -17.68
N PHE A 21 7.02 -0.82 -18.08
CA PHE A 21 6.32 -1.99 -17.55
C PHE A 21 6.66 -3.29 -18.29
N ASP A 22 7.46 -3.22 -19.36
CA ASP A 22 7.85 -4.38 -20.17
C ASP A 22 9.06 -5.10 -19.54
N VAL A 23 8.85 -5.56 -18.31
CA VAL A 23 9.81 -6.32 -17.50
C VAL A 23 9.53 -7.82 -17.55
N THR A 24 10.55 -8.62 -17.26
CA THR A 24 10.40 -10.08 -17.17
C THR A 24 9.81 -10.47 -15.80
N GLY A 25 8.72 -11.23 -15.79
CA GLY A 25 8.09 -11.73 -14.57
C GLY A 25 6.97 -10.85 -14.01
N LYS A 26 6.40 -11.27 -12.89
CA LYS A 26 5.35 -10.54 -12.17
C LYS A 26 5.98 -9.73 -11.05
N TYR A 27 5.47 -8.53 -10.85
CA TYR A 27 5.82 -7.66 -9.74
C TYR A 27 4.54 -7.17 -9.05
N LYS A 28 4.71 -6.62 -7.85
CA LYS A 28 3.60 -6.10 -7.08
C LYS A 28 3.19 -4.71 -7.60
N THR A 29 1.95 -4.60 -8.06
CA THR A 29 1.34 -3.32 -8.43
C THR A 29 0.73 -2.62 -7.22
N LYS A 30 0.28 -1.36 -7.41
CA LYS A 30 -0.43 -0.59 -6.38
C LYS A 30 -1.70 -1.28 -5.90
N ASP A 31 -1.83 -1.43 -4.58
CA ASP A 31 -3.05 -1.96 -3.94
C ASP A 31 -3.99 -0.81 -3.48
N TYR A 32 -3.50 0.44 -3.46
CA TYR A 32 -4.26 1.64 -3.07
C TYR A 32 -4.97 1.46 -1.71
N PHE A 33 -4.18 0.97 -0.76
CA PHE A 33 -4.65 0.23 0.40
C PHE A 33 -5.29 1.10 1.50
N ILE A 34 -4.97 2.39 1.53
CA ILE A 34 -5.55 3.39 2.44
C ILE A 34 -5.67 4.76 1.79
N PHE A 35 -4.65 5.21 1.06
CA PHE A 35 -4.62 6.48 0.35
C PHE A 35 -4.31 6.26 -1.13
N SER A 36 -4.72 7.21 -1.97
CA SER A 36 -4.40 7.19 -3.41
C SER A 36 -2.96 7.66 -3.66
N PHE A 37 -2.53 8.70 -2.94
CA PHE A 37 -1.22 9.38 -3.02
C PHE A 37 -0.81 9.93 -4.40
N ASP A 38 -1.56 9.64 -5.45
CA ASP A 38 -1.30 10.10 -6.80
C ASP A 38 -1.65 11.57 -6.97
N HIS A 39 -0.93 12.25 -7.87
CA HIS A 39 -1.14 13.68 -8.11
C HIS A 39 -2.37 13.96 -9.00
N ILE A 40 -2.91 12.92 -9.64
CA ILE A 40 -4.11 13.00 -10.47
C ILE A 40 -5.07 11.85 -10.12
N PRO A 41 -6.39 12.03 -10.35
CA PRO A 41 -7.36 10.96 -10.17
C PRO A 41 -7.10 9.75 -11.06
N PHE A 42 -7.60 8.59 -10.63
CA PHE A 42 -7.49 7.34 -11.40
C PHE A 42 -7.99 7.44 -12.84
N SER A 43 -9.09 8.17 -13.06
CA SER A 43 -9.69 8.35 -14.39
C SER A 43 -8.79 9.10 -15.37
N GLU A 44 -7.78 9.81 -14.85
CA GLU A 44 -6.84 10.61 -15.63
C GLU A 44 -5.47 9.91 -15.79
N LEU A 45 -5.25 8.80 -15.07
CA LEU A 45 -4.08 7.95 -15.26
C LEU A 45 -4.22 7.17 -16.57
N GLY A 46 -3.51 7.62 -17.60
CA GLY A 46 -3.47 6.98 -18.91
C GLY A 46 -2.50 5.80 -19.03
N GLU A 47 -2.51 5.17 -20.20
CA GLU A 47 -1.49 4.22 -20.68
C GLU A 47 -1.27 2.96 -19.83
N GLY A 48 -2.27 2.59 -19.01
CA GLY A 48 -2.23 1.42 -18.14
C GLY A 48 -1.43 1.63 -16.85
N THR A 49 -1.02 2.87 -16.55
CA THR A 49 -0.34 3.25 -15.31
C THR A 49 -1.21 2.99 -14.08
N ASP A 50 -2.51 3.24 -14.20
CA ASP A 50 -3.53 3.00 -13.17
C ASP A 50 -3.55 1.54 -12.67
N VAL A 51 -3.20 0.59 -13.55
CA VAL A 51 -3.16 -0.85 -13.24
C VAL A 51 -1.74 -1.37 -13.01
N LYS A 52 -0.74 -0.87 -13.74
CA LYS A 52 0.61 -1.43 -13.78
C LYS A 52 1.61 -0.74 -12.85
N ALA A 53 1.37 0.50 -12.42
CA ALA A 53 2.33 1.17 -11.55
C ALA A 53 2.56 0.38 -10.23
N PRO A 54 3.81 0.20 -9.79
CA PRO A 54 4.11 -0.41 -8.51
C PRO A 54 3.85 0.57 -7.36
N GLU A 55 3.58 0.07 -6.15
CA GLU A 55 3.39 0.90 -4.94
C GLU A 55 4.65 1.69 -4.57
N GLU A 56 5.79 1.09 -4.86
CA GLU A 56 7.12 1.63 -4.61
C GLU A 56 8.09 1.13 -5.68
N ILE A 57 9.16 1.88 -5.90
CA ILE A 57 10.30 1.47 -6.71
C ILE A 57 11.55 1.49 -5.84
N LYS A 58 12.57 0.71 -6.22
CA LYS A 58 13.90 0.84 -5.63
C LYS A 58 14.84 1.38 -6.69
N VAL A 59 15.55 2.44 -6.35
CA VAL A 59 16.50 3.12 -7.25
C VAL A 59 17.91 2.96 -6.71
N SER A 60 18.87 2.63 -7.57
CA SER A 60 20.30 2.53 -7.20
C SER A 60 21.20 3.01 -8.35
N ASN A 61 22.49 3.22 -8.06
CA ASN A 61 23.51 3.63 -9.02
C ASN A 61 23.24 5.02 -9.64
N GLY A 62 23.52 5.16 -10.94
CA GLY A 62 23.28 6.37 -11.73
C GLY A 62 24.15 7.57 -11.37
N HIS A 63 23.70 8.77 -11.77
CA HIS A 63 24.47 10.02 -11.69
C HIS A 63 25.05 10.30 -10.30
N PHE A 64 24.33 9.95 -9.24
CA PHE A 64 24.75 10.19 -7.86
C PHE A 64 25.35 8.97 -7.16
N SER A 65 25.52 7.84 -7.85
CA SER A 65 25.94 6.56 -7.25
C SER A 65 25.06 6.19 -6.04
N LEU A 66 23.73 6.25 -6.23
CA LEU A 66 22.76 6.07 -5.16
C LEU A 66 22.87 4.67 -4.55
N LEU A 67 22.86 4.62 -3.22
CA LEU A 67 22.58 3.36 -2.53
C LEU A 67 21.14 2.92 -2.81
N PRO A 68 20.83 1.61 -2.75
CA PRO A 68 19.48 1.09 -2.93
C PRO A 68 18.44 1.83 -2.08
N THR A 69 17.60 2.63 -2.73
CA THR A 69 16.66 3.54 -2.10
C THR A 69 15.24 3.23 -2.53
N VAL A 70 14.40 2.81 -1.59
CA VAL A 70 12.97 2.56 -1.83
C VAL A 70 12.20 3.88 -1.79
N ILE A 71 11.39 4.13 -2.82
CA ILE A 71 10.61 5.35 -3.04
C ILE A 71 9.16 4.95 -3.34
N SER A 72 8.22 5.40 -2.52
CA SER A 72 6.79 5.25 -2.80
C SER A 72 6.43 6.04 -4.05
N THR A 73 5.68 5.42 -4.95
CA THR A 73 5.33 6.07 -6.22
C THR A 73 4.13 6.99 -6.01
N ARG A 74 4.18 8.18 -6.63
CA ARG A 74 3.05 9.09 -6.76
C ARG A 74 2.92 9.39 -8.24
N ASN A 75 1.95 8.78 -8.89
CA ASN A 75 1.85 8.83 -10.34
C ASN A 75 1.52 10.26 -10.78
N ASN A 76 2.30 10.78 -11.71
CA ASN A 76 2.13 12.11 -12.29
C ASN A 76 2.67 12.11 -13.73
N PRO A 77 1.81 12.08 -14.76
CA PRO A 77 2.23 12.18 -16.17
C PRO A 77 3.00 13.46 -16.51
N ASN A 78 2.86 14.52 -15.70
CA ASN A 78 3.56 15.78 -15.90
C ASN A 78 4.87 15.87 -15.08
N SER A 79 5.26 14.80 -14.39
CA SER A 79 6.50 14.81 -13.61
C SER A 79 7.74 14.94 -14.52
N PRO A 80 8.76 15.72 -14.12
CA PRO A 80 10.04 15.72 -14.81
C PRO A 80 10.83 14.43 -14.58
N TYR A 81 10.44 13.63 -13.56
CA TYR A 81 10.99 12.31 -13.30
C TYR A 81 10.29 11.26 -14.14
N LYS A 82 11.03 10.67 -15.07
CA LYS A 82 10.51 9.65 -16.00
C LYS A 82 11.14 8.31 -15.71
N VAL A 83 10.32 7.28 -15.57
CA VAL A 83 10.78 5.90 -15.64
C VAL A 83 10.52 5.42 -17.07
N LYS A 84 11.60 5.02 -17.73
CA LYS A 84 11.59 4.50 -19.10
C LYS A 84 12.50 3.28 -19.21
N LYS A 85 12.38 2.53 -20.29
CA LYS A 85 13.26 1.40 -20.58
C LYS A 85 14.64 1.91 -21.00
N SER A 86 15.69 1.42 -20.36
CA SER A 86 17.07 1.70 -20.73
C SER A 86 17.51 0.86 -21.94
N PRO A 87 18.66 1.18 -22.57
CA PRO A 87 19.18 0.40 -23.71
C PRO A 87 19.45 -1.08 -23.40
N ASP A 88 19.78 -1.41 -22.16
CA ASP A 88 19.95 -2.78 -21.64
C ASP A 88 18.60 -3.46 -21.33
N GLY A 89 17.48 -2.77 -21.51
CA GLY A 89 16.13 -3.32 -21.41
C GLY A 89 15.53 -3.31 -20.01
N ASN A 90 16.18 -2.68 -19.03
CA ASN A 90 15.68 -2.57 -17.66
C ASN A 90 14.94 -1.24 -17.45
N PRO A 91 14.01 -1.14 -16.49
CA PRO A 91 13.44 0.14 -16.14
C PRO A 91 14.50 1.01 -15.47
N SER A 92 14.49 2.30 -15.78
CA SER A 92 15.50 3.25 -15.34
C SER A 92 14.88 4.63 -15.11
N LEU A 93 15.36 5.32 -14.08
CA LEU A 93 14.85 6.63 -13.68
C LEU A 93 15.69 7.75 -14.31
N TYR A 94 15.02 8.74 -14.87
CA TYR A 94 15.62 9.91 -15.50
C TYR A 94 15.02 11.21 -14.97
N LEU A 95 15.85 12.25 -14.91
CA LEU A 95 15.43 13.64 -14.77
C LEU A 95 15.86 14.40 -16.02
N GLY A 96 14.90 14.69 -16.90
CA GLY A 96 15.22 15.10 -18.28
C GLY A 96 16.03 14.02 -18.99
N GLU A 97 17.21 14.37 -19.49
CA GLU A 97 18.15 13.42 -20.11
C GLU A 97 19.14 12.79 -19.12
N THR A 98 19.13 13.21 -17.84
CA THR A 98 20.07 12.71 -16.84
C THR A 98 19.59 11.38 -16.29
N PHE A 99 20.38 10.31 -16.47
CA PHE A 99 20.15 9.02 -15.84
C PHE A 99 20.42 9.08 -14.33
N LEU A 100 19.38 8.90 -13.53
CA LEU A 100 19.46 8.97 -12.07
C LEU A 100 19.72 7.62 -11.41
N GLY A 101 19.34 6.52 -12.04
CA GLY A 101 19.61 5.18 -11.52
C GLY A 101 18.73 4.08 -12.10
N ASP A 102 19.19 2.86 -11.89
CA ASP A 102 18.46 1.64 -12.26
C ASP A 102 17.23 1.50 -11.36
N VAL A 103 16.12 1.03 -11.93
CA VAL A 103 14.86 0.84 -11.20
C VAL A 103 14.58 -0.64 -11.06
N GLU A 104 14.23 -1.06 -9.84
CA GLU A 104 13.60 -2.35 -9.59
C GLU A 104 12.13 -2.18 -9.22
N PHE A 105 11.32 -3.17 -9.57
CA PHE A 105 9.94 -3.30 -9.10
C PHE A 105 9.84 -4.34 -7.98
N PRO A 106 8.93 -4.14 -7.02
CA PRO A 106 8.82 -4.99 -5.84
C PRO A 106 8.38 -6.41 -6.22
N PRO A 107 8.95 -7.45 -5.59
CA PRO A 107 8.53 -8.82 -5.84
C PRO A 107 7.06 -9.01 -5.43
N LEU A 108 6.33 -9.83 -6.18
CA LEU A 108 4.99 -10.25 -5.81
C LEU A 108 5.08 -11.37 -4.76
N PRO A 109 4.56 -11.21 -3.53
CA PRO A 109 4.63 -12.26 -2.52
C PRO A 109 3.90 -13.53 -2.99
N ALA A 110 4.46 -14.70 -2.71
CA ALA A 110 3.92 -15.95 -3.25
C ALA A 110 2.45 -16.18 -2.86
N TRP A 111 2.08 -15.85 -1.63
CA TRP A 111 0.73 -16.00 -1.09
C TRP A 111 -0.30 -15.06 -1.73
N TYR A 112 0.10 -14.07 -2.54
CA TYR A 112 -0.84 -13.28 -3.35
C TYR A 112 -1.60 -14.09 -4.40
N ARG A 113 -1.17 -15.34 -4.68
CA ARG A 113 -1.86 -16.26 -5.59
C ARG A 113 -3.21 -16.77 -5.06
N HIS A 114 -3.43 -16.68 -3.74
CA HIS A 114 -4.62 -17.19 -3.10
C HIS A 114 -5.85 -16.33 -3.34
N ARG A 115 -7.02 -16.86 -2.99
CA ARG A 115 -8.29 -16.14 -2.92
C ARG A 115 -9.02 -16.58 -1.67
N THR A 116 -9.61 -15.63 -0.94
CA THR A 116 -10.37 -15.98 0.27
C THR A 116 -11.62 -16.76 -0.12
N LYS A 117 -12.26 -17.41 0.86
CA LYS A 117 -13.56 -18.07 0.65
C LYS A 117 -14.63 -17.14 0.11
N ASN A 118 -14.56 -15.85 0.44
CA ASN A 118 -15.44 -14.80 -0.08
C ASN A 118 -14.97 -14.23 -1.43
N GLY A 119 -13.97 -14.86 -2.07
CA GLY A 119 -13.44 -14.49 -3.38
C GLY A 119 -12.52 -13.26 -3.37
N LYS A 120 -12.10 -12.78 -2.19
CA LYS A 120 -11.27 -11.57 -2.07
C LYS A 120 -9.82 -11.83 -2.42
N LEU A 121 -9.18 -10.82 -3.00
CA LEU A 121 -7.76 -10.85 -3.29
C LEU A 121 -6.95 -10.54 -2.02
N PRO A 122 -5.80 -11.19 -1.80
CA PRO A 122 -4.99 -10.94 -0.61
C PRO A 122 -4.54 -9.47 -0.49
N GLY A 123 -4.18 -8.82 -1.61
CA GLY A 123 -3.85 -7.37 -1.64
C GLY A 123 -5.02 -6.45 -1.29
N GLU A 124 -6.28 -6.90 -1.44
CA GLU A 124 -7.44 -6.16 -0.95
C GLU A 124 -7.49 -6.18 0.60
N ILE A 125 -7.00 -7.25 1.23
CA ILE A 125 -7.15 -7.51 2.67
C ILE A 125 -5.91 -7.15 3.48
N ALA A 126 -4.72 -7.59 3.07
CA ALA A 126 -3.47 -7.37 3.78
C ALA A 126 -2.34 -6.95 2.81
N PRO A 127 -2.46 -5.79 2.15
CA PRO A 127 -1.44 -5.32 1.23
C PRO A 127 -0.07 -5.16 1.89
N VAL A 128 0.99 -5.44 1.13
CA VAL A 128 2.38 -5.27 1.58
C VAL A 128 3.03 -4.02 1.01
N ILE A 129 3.85 -3.38 1.82
CA ILE A 129 4.65 -2.20 1.47
C ILE A 129 6.06 -2.35 2.06
N GLU A 130 6.94 -1.40 1.75
CA GLU A 130 8.35 -1.39 2.21
C GLU A 130 9.11 -2.64 1.75
N TRP A 131 8.97 -2.98 0.48
CA TRP A 131 9.58 -4.14 -0.16
C TRP A 131 9.16 -5.48 0.46
N GLY A 132 7.92 -5.54 0.94
CA GLY A 132 7.35 -6.72 1.61
C GLY A 132 7.66 -6.80 3.12
N TYR A 133 8.38 -5.82 3.67
CA TYR A 133 8.71 -5.79 5.10
C TYR A 133 7.48 -5.56 6.00
N LEU A 134 6.53 -4.75 5.53
CA LEU A 134 5.39 -4.30 6.30
C LEU A 134 4.08 -4.80 5.69
N ILE A 135 3.31 -5.54 6.49
CA ILE A 135 1.92 -5.88 6.18
C ILE A 135 1.00 -4.77 6.70
N TYR A 136 0.12 -4.25 5.83
CA TYR A 136 -0.72 -3.10 6.13
C TYR A 136 -2.21 -3.47 6.21
N LEU A 137 -2.72 -3.62 7.43
CA LEU A 137 -4.11 -3.96 7.71
C LEU A 137 -4.95 -2.71 7.98
N THR A 138 -5.43 -2.08 6.90
CA THR A 138 -6.49 -1.06 6.99
C THR A 138 -7.85 -1.74 7.18
N VAL A 139 -8.30 -1.93 8.41
CA VAL A 139 -9.55 -2.65 8.73
C VAL A 139 -10.76 -1.82 8.31
N PHE A 140 -10.72 -0.52 8.59
CA PHE A 140 -11.74 0.46 8.21
C PHE A 140 -11.19 1.39 7.14
N ARG A 141 -11.64 1.23 5.90
CA ARG A 141 -11.28 2.08 4.76
C ARG A 141 -12.24 3.26 4.58
N ASN A 142 -13.01 3.59 5.60
CA ASN A 142 -13.89 4.75 5.65
C ASN A 142 -13.87 5.31 7.07
N CYS A 143 -13.88 6.64 7.18
CA CYS A 143 -13.74 7.40 8.42
C CYS A 143 -15.01 8.20 8.68
N GLN A 144 -15.54 8.07 9.90
CA GLN A 144 -16.75 8.75 10.38
C GLN A 144 -16.42 9.93 11.30
N TYR A 145 -15.16 10.35 11.39
CA TYR A 145 -14.77 11.37 12.37
C TYR A 145 -15.49 12.71 12.14
N PHE A 146 -15.62 13.09 10.87
CA PHE A 146 -16.29 14.31 10.44
C PHE A 146 -17.73 14.01 9.94
N GLY A 147 -18.47 15.07 9.61
CA GLY A 147 -19.82 14.95 9.04
C GLY A 147 -19.84 14.19 7.70
N LYS A 148 -21.05 13.83 7.24
CA LYS A 148 -21.26 13.02 6.03
C LYS A 148 -20.58 13.57 4.76
N GLU A 149 -20.46 14.90 4.67
CA GLU A 149 -19.90 15.62 3.52
C GLU A 149 -18.59 16.32 3.86
N GLU A 150 -18.02 16.02 5.03
CA GLU A 150 -16.79 16.60 5.53
C GLU A 150 -15.73 15.50 5.68
N GLU A 151 -14.47 15.85 5.45
CA GLU A 151 -13.34 14.94 5.67
C GLU A 151 -12.10 15.75 6.06
N CYS A 152 -11.11 15.07 6.66
CA CYS A 152 -9.89 15.75 7.07
C CYS A 152 -9.17 16.28 5.82
N ALA A 153 -8.75 17.55 5.82
CA ALA A 153 -7.97 18.15 4.72
C ALA A 153 -6.64 17.43 4.43
N TYR A 154 -6.15 16.63 5.38
CA TYR A 154 -4.86 15.93 5.30
C TYR A 154 -4.99 14.41 5.19
N CYS A 155 -6.22 13.86 5.15
CA CYS A 155 -6.46 12.42 5.14
C CYS A 155 -7.30 12.04 3.93
N ASP A 156 -6.74 11.23 3.04
CA ASP A 156 -7.35 10.86 1.76
C ASP A 156 -8.20 9.57 1.84
N ILE A 157 -8.48 9.04 3.04
CA ILE A 157 -9.10 7.71 3.16
C ILE A 157 -10.51 7.65 2.57
N ASN A 158 -11.32 8.68 2.81
CA ASN A 158 -12.71 8.74 2.34
C ASN A 158 -12.76 9.07 0.84
N HIS A 159 -11.91 10.00 0.39
CA HIS A 159 -11.80 10.35 -1.02
C HIS A 159 -11.28 9.17 -1.86
N ASN A 160 -10.20 8.49 -1.43
CA ASN A 160 -9.72 7.26 -2.05
C ASN A 160 -10.80 6.16 -2.10
N TYR A 161 -11.55 5.95 -1.01
CA TYR A 161 -12.66 5.00 -1.00
C TYR A 161 -13.69 5.28 -2.11
N ARG A 162 -14.11 6.55 -2.25
CA ARG A 162 -15.06 6.96 -3.29
C ARG A 162 -14.46 6.79 -4.69
N GLN A 163 -13.21 7.22 -4.91
CA GLN A 163 -12.52 7.05 -6.20
C GLN A 163 -12.47 5.58 -6.64
N GLN A 164 -12.05 4.68 -5.74
CA GLN A 164 -11.93 3.25 -6.02
C GLN A 164 -13.29 2.61 -6.33
N LYS A 165 -14.33 3.01 -5.60
CA LYS A 165 -15.71 2.56 -5.86
C LYS A 165 -16.23 3.06 -7.21
N ASN A 166 -16.00 4.32 -7.54
CA ASN A 166 -16.42 4.93 -8.80
C ASN A 166 -15.69 4.30 -10.00
N ALA A 167 -14.43 3.88 -9.81
CA ALA A 167 -13.65 3.14 -10.81
C ALA A 167 -14.06 1.65 -10.94
N GLY A 168 -15.08 1.19 -10.22
CA GLY A 168 -15.57 -0.19 -10.29
C GLY A 168 -14.62 -1.23 -9.68
N ARG A 169 -13.61 -0.80 -8.91
CA ARG A 169 -12.62 -1.70 -8.33
C ARG A 169 -13.18 -2.46 -7.12
N PRO A 170 -12.73 -3.72 -6.90
CA PRO A 170 -13.07 -4.47 -5.69
C PRO A 170 -12.40 -3.79 -4.48
N TYR A 171 -13.18 -2.95 -3.78
CA TYR A 171 -12.68 -2.17 -2.66
C TYR A 171 -13.62 -2.28 -1.45
N THR A 172 -13.27 -3.10 -0.46
CA THR A 172 -14.09 -3.30 0.73
C THR A 172 -13.91 -2.18 1.75
N GLY A 173 -15.00 -1.55 2.19
CA GLY A 173 -14.97 -0.44 3.16
C GLY A 173 -14.72 -0.88 4.59
N ILE A 174 -15.28 -2.03 4.99
CA ILE A 174 -15.04 -2.66 6.30
C ILE A 174 -14.66 -4.09 6.01
N LYS A 175 -13.40 -4.44 6.30
CA LYS A 175 -12.90 -5.80 6.04
C LYS A 175 -13.56 -6.79 6.98
N ASP A 176 -13.88 -7.95 6.44
CA ASP A 176 -14.44 -9.06 7.17
C ASP A 176 -13.34 -9.76 7.98
N ILE A 177 -13.65 -10.21 9.21
CA ILE A 177 -12.64 -10.77 10.12
C ILE A 177 -12.15 -12.10 9.57
N GLU A 178 -13.04 -12.89 8.97
CA GLU A 178 -12.76 -14.19 8.42
C GLU A 178 -11.80 -14.07 7.22
N ASP A 179 -12.00 -13.07 6.35
CA ASP A 179 -11.05 -12.76 5.26
C ASP A 179 -9.67 -12.35 5.81
N ILE A 180 -9.63 -11.56 6.90
CA ILE A 180 -8.37 -11.14 7.53
C ILE A 180 -7.62 -12.35 8.10
N LEU A 181 -8.30 -13.22 8.85
CA LEU A 181 -7.69 -14.40 9.47
C LEU A 181 -7.19 -15.39 8.43
N GLU A 182 -7.95 -15.59 7.35
CA GLU A 182 -7.55 -16.46 6.25
C GLU A 182 -6.25 -15.94 5.60
N VAL A 183 -6.19 -14.64 5.29
CA VAL A 183 -4.99 -14.04 4.69
C VAL A 183 -3.79 -14.07 5.65
N LEU A 184 -4.01 -13.78 6.93
CA LEU A 184 -2.94 -13.87 7.94
C LEU A 184 -2.40 -15.30 8.09
N SER A 185 -3.25 -16.33 7.92
CA SER A 185 -2.79 -17.72 7.96
C SER A 185 -1.86 -18.07 6.80
N TRP A 186 -2.09 -17.51 5.60
CA TRP A 186 -1.17 -17.70 4.47
C TRP A 186 0.14 -16.95 4.68
N ILE A 187 0.08 -15.74 5.25
CA ILE A 187 1.29 -14.96 5.57
C ILE A 187 2.13 -15.72 6.59
N ASP A 188 1.53 -16.25 7.66
CA ASP A 188 2.24 -17.03 8.68
C ASP A 188 2.90 -18.29 8.11
N ALA A 189 2.19 -18.98 7.20
CA ALA A 189 2.69 -20.22 6.59
C ALA A 189 3.75 -20.00 5.50
N GLU A 190 3.66 -18.92 4.72
CA GLU A 190 4.42 -18.76 3.47
C GLU A 190 5.37 -17.56 3.44
N ASP A 191 5.13 -16.50 4.22
CA ASP A 191 5.91 -15.28 4.15
C ASP A 191 7.18 -15.35 5.01
N GLN A 192 8.31 -14.98 4.41
CA GLN A 192 9.62 -14.94 5.08
C GLN A 192 10.20 -13.51 5.19
N THR A 193 9.56 -12.55 4.53
CA THR A 193 10.04 -11.17 4.37
C THR A 193 9.48 -10.27 5.46
N ALA A 194 8.18 -10.33 5.69
CA ALA A 194 7.47 -9.46 6.60
C ALA A 194 8.01 -9.60 8.03
N LYS A 195 8.29 -8.45 8.67
CA LYS A 195 8.73 -8.39 10.07
C LYS A 195 7.77 -7.59 10.94
N VAL A 196 6.92 -6.76 10.34
CA VAL A 196 6.02 -5.86 11.04
C VAL A 196 4.63 -5.92 10.41
N TYR A 197 3.62 -5.72 11.26
CA TYR A 197 2.23 -5.55 10.86
C TYR A 197 1.74 -4.21 11.41
N THR A 198 1.03 -3.46 10.59
CA THR A 198 0.27 -2.27 11.01
C THR A 198 -1.20 -2.59 10.97
N ILE A 199 -1.91 -2.30 12.06
CA ILE A 199 -3.37 -2.34 12.13
C ILE A 199 -3.87 -0.90 12.26
N THR A 200 -4.69 -0.47 11.32
CA THR A 200 -5.18 0.91 11.26
C THR A 200 -6.57 1.00 10.62
N GLY A 201 -7.17 2.19 10.62
CA GLY A 201 -8.42 2.47 9.94
C GLY A 201 -8.97 3.85 10.25
N GLY A 202 -10.05 4.20 9.56
CA GLY A 202 -10.83 5.40 9.87
C GLY A 202 -11.49 5.33 11.25
N SER A 203 -11.77 6.50 11.81
CA SER A 203 -12.51 6.60 13.08
C SER A 203 -13.94 6.13 12.93
N VAL A 204 -14.45 5.51 13.99
CA VAL A 204 -15.80 4.95 14.04
C VAL A 204 -16.50 5.54 15.26
N ILE A 205 -17.44 6.44 15.03
CA ILE A 205 -18.18 7.14 16.10
C ILE A 205 -19.62 6.65 16.23
N THR A 206 -20.07 5.79 15.30
CA THR A 206 -21.40 5.16 15.32
C THR A 206 -21.27 3.63 15.34
N SER A 207 -22.38 2.92 15.50
CA SER A 207 -22.39 1.45 15.40
C SER A 207 -22.16 0.99 13.96
N LEU A 208 -21.05 0.28 13.70
CA LEU A 208 -20.78 -0.33 12.40
C LEU A 208 -21.38 -1.72 12.30
N ARG A 209 -22.47 -1.83 11.52
CA ARG A 209 -23.34 -3.03 11.46
C ARG A 209 -23.85 -3.36 12.89
N LYS A 210 -24.97 -4.04 13.06
CA LYS A 210 -25.46 -4.38 14.42
C LYS A 210 -24.57 -5.41 15.17
N LYS A 211 -23.27 -5.55 14.81
CA LYS A 211 -22.41 -6.68 15.19
C LYS A 211 -20.99 -6.34 15.63
N MET A 212 -20.40 -5.18 15.33
CA MET A 212 -18.99 -4.94 15.69
C MET A 212 -18.84 -4.12 16.97
N LYS A 213 -18.71 -4.82 18.09
CA LYS A 213 -18.17 -4.30 19.35
C LYS A 213 -16.69 -4.68 19.39
N SER A 214 -15.81 -3.69 19.37
CA SER A 214 -14.37 -3.76 19.68
C SER A 214 -13.58 -4.96 19.12
N ILE A 215 -12.77 -4.73 18.08
CA ILE A 215 -11.77 -5.71 17.62
C ILE A 215 -10.47 -5.45 18.39
N PHE A 216 -10.07 -6.38 19.26
CA PHE A 216 -8.72 -6.45 19.83
C PHE A 216 -7.97 -7.62 19.17
N ILE A 217 -6.93 -7.30 18.40
CA ILE A 217 -6.07 -8.30 17.75
C ILE A 217 -4.74 -8.32 18.51
N TRP A 218 -4.46 -9.42 19.22
CA TRP A 218 -3.15 -9.71 19.78
C TRP A 218 -2.41 -10.65 18.82
N ILE A 219 -1.32 -10.16 18.21
CA ILE A 219 -0.45 -10.97 17.35
C ILE A 219 0.94 -11.00 18.01
N THR A 220 1.28 -12.13 18.61
CA THR A 220 2.66 -12.44 19.02
C THR A 220 3.23 -13.48 18.07
N ARG A 221 4.41 -13.24 17.48
CA ARG A 221 5.12 -14.24 16.66
C ARG A 221 5.25 -15.54 17.46
N GLY A 222 4.63 -16.62 16.97
CA GLY A 222 4.65 -17.94 17.62
C GLY A 222 3.47 -18.26 18.57
N GLN A 223 2.54 -17.32 18.78
CA GLN A 223 1.26 -17.59 19.45
C GLN A 223 0.18 -16.67 18.88
N LEU A 224 -0.69 -17.24 18.04
CA LEU A 224 -1.91 -16.56 17.58
C LEU A 224 -2.98 -16.70 18.68
N ASN A 225 -2.78 -16.01 19.82
CA ASN A 225 -3.75 -15.96 20.90
C ASN A 225 -4.61 -14.70 20.77
N LEU A 226 -5.73 -14.83 20.06
CA LEU A 226 -6.75 -13.77 19.97
C LEU A 226 -7.70 -13.90 21.17
N ASN A 227 -7.52 -13.03 22.18
CA ASN A 227 -8.46 -12.89 23.28
C ASN A 227 -9.53 -11.84 22.94
N PHE A 228 -10.77 -12.28 22.80
CA PHE A 228 -11.94 -11.41 22.66
C PHE A 228 -12.42 -11.01 24.06
N ARG A 229 -12.45 -9.71 24.38
CA ARG A 229 -13.12 -9.20 25.59
C ARG A 229 -14.26 -8.28 25.18
N GLU A 230 -15.41 -8.43 25.83
CA GLU A 230 -16.63 -7.69 25.54
C GLU A 230 -16.68 -6.29 26.16
N ASP A 231 -15.59 -5.82 26.79
CA ASP A 231 -15.66 -4.70 27.74
C ASP A 231 -14.87 -3.48 27.24
N GLY A 232 -15.45 -2.29 27.44
CA GLY A 232 -15.05 -1.03 26.82
C GLY A 232 -13.61 -0.54 27.03
N TRP A 233 -13.22 0.40 26.16
CA TRP A 233 -12.00 1.22 26.16
C TRP A 233 -10.98 0.93 27.27
N VAL A 234 -9.97 0.12 26.95
CA VAL A 234 -8.77 -0.04 27.79
C VAL A 234 -7.70 0.93 27.31
N ARG A 235 -7.38 1.96 28.12
CA ARG A 235 -6.14 2.72 28.00
C ARG A 235 -4.97 1.78 28.34
N SER A 236 -4.18 1.37 27.36
CA SER A 236 -2.92 0.66 27.61
C SER A 236 -1.77 1.64 27.77
N SER A 237 -1.49 2.03 29.02
CA SER A 237 -0.12 2.35 29.42
C SER A 237 0.54 1.04 29.84
N LEU A 238 1.56 0.57 29.13
CA LEU A 238 2.35 -0.57 29.58
C LEU A 238 3.82 -0.16 29.68
N ARG A 239 4.27 -0.06 30.92
CA ARG A 239 5.68 -0.05 31.31
C ARG A 239 6.28 -1.40 30.95
N LEU A 240 7.38 -1.39 30.21
CA LEU A 240 8.24 -2.55 30.03
C LEU A 240 8.96 -2.81 31.36
N GLY A 241 8.63 -3.92 32.02
CA GLY A 241 9.25 -4.36 33.25
C GLY A 241 10.17 -5.56 33.00
N LYS A 242 11.46 -5.32 33.24
CA LYS A 242 12.62 -6.21 33.46
C LYS A 242 12.73 -7.52 32.69
#